data_AF-A0A353RE62-F1
#
_entry.id   AF-A0A353RE62-F1
#
_cell.length_a   1.000
_cell.length_b   1.000
_cell.length_c   1.000
_cell.angle_alpha   90.00
_cell.angle_beta   90.00
_cell.angle_gamma   90.00
#
_symmetry.space_group_name_H-M   'P 1'
#
loop_
_entity.id
_entity.type
_entity.pdbx_description
1 polymer ?
#
loop_
_entity_poly.entity_id
_entity_poly.type
_entity_poly.pdbx_seq_one_letter_code
_entity_poly.pdbx_strand_id
1 'polypeptide(L)' 'MEKKEQLYEGKAKKVFATDDADFCIVDYKDDATAFNGLKKGTIAGKGVINNKMSNYLFRLL' A
#
# COMPACT_ATOMS: atom_id res chain seq x y z
N MET A 1 11.63 2.22 13.32
CA MET A 1 10.42 1.53 12.88
C MET A 1 10.80 0.19 12.28
N GLU A 2 10.62 -0.84 13.07
CA GLU A 2 10.75 -2.24 12.68
C GLU A 2 9.40 -2.71 12.11
N LYS A 3 9.43 -3.38 10.95
CA LYS A 3 8.22 -3.95 10.33
C LYS A 3 7.90 -5.28 11.03
N LYS A 4 6.70 -5.39 11.61
CA LYS A 4 6.24 -6.61 12.27
C LYS A 4 5.18 -7.35 11.42
N GLU A 5 4.23 -8.00 12.07
CA GLU A 5 3.21 -8.82 11.43
C GLU A 5 2.31 -8.04 10.46
N GLN A 6 1.80 -8.73 9.44
CA GLN A 6 0.80 -8.19 8.53
C GLN A 6 -0.56 -8.16 9.25
N LEU A 7 -1.13 -6.97 9.40
CA LEU A 7 -2.44 -6.77 10.01
C LEU A 7 -3.58 -6.98 9.01
N TYR A 8 -3.38 -6.52 7.77
CA TYR A 8 -4.42 -6.54 6.75
C TYR A 8 -3.83 -6.53 5.33
N GLU A 9 -4.52 -7.17 4.39
CA GLU A 9 -4.24 -7.08 2.97
C GLU A 9 -5.50 -6.72 2.17
N GLY A 10 -5.42 -5.63 1.43
CA GLY A 10 -6.43 -5.20 0.49
C GLY A 10 -6.03 -5.47 -0.96
N LYS A 11 -6.86 -4.97 -1.90
CA LYS A 11 -6.63 -5.13 -3.34
C LYS A 11 -5.30 -4.54 -3.83
N ALA A 12 -4.87 -3.42 -3.25
CA ALA A 12 -3.70 -2.68 -3.73
C ALA A 12 -2.65 -2.37 -2.65
N LYS A 13 -2.93 -2.67 -1.38
CA LYS A 13 -2.06 -2.31 -0.23
C LYS A 13 -2.03 -3.43 0.79
N LYS A 14 -0.90 -3.60 1.46
CA LYS A 14 -0.74 -4.39 2.68
C LYS A 14 -0.43 -3.45 3.84
N VAL A 15 -0.94 -3.76 5.02
CA VAL A 15 -0.71 -2.98 6.25
C VAL A 15 -0.01 -3.88 7.25
N PHE A 16 1.08 -3.39 7.83
CA PHE A 16 1.91 -4.09 8.79
C PHE A 16 2.01 -3.29 10.09
N ALA A 17 2.02 -4.00 11.22
CA ALA A 17 2.31 -3.43 12.51
C ALA A 17 3.77 -2.96 12.59
N THR A 18 4.07 -2.13 13.59
CA THR A 18 5.44 -1.72 13.91
C THR A 18 5.81 -1.98 15.36
N ASP A 19 7.05 -1.67 15.73
CA ASP A 19 7.51 -1.57 17.11
C ASP A 19 6.76 -0.53 17.95
N ASP A 20 6.14 0.46 17.31
CA ASP A 20 5.27 1.45 17.92
C ASP A 20 3.79 1.16 17.59
N ALA A 21 2.92 1.17 18.60
CA ALA A 21 1.50 0.86 18.46
C ALA A 21 0.71 1.97 17.76
N ASP A 22 1.21 3.20 17.74
CA ASP A 22 0.56 4.34 17.08
C ASP A 22 0.91 4.43 15.59
N PHE A 23 1.83 3.59 15.09
CA PHE A 23 2.29 3.59 13.71
C PHE A 23 2.06 2.27 12.98
N CYS A 24 1.86 2.39 11.67
CA CYS A 24 1.71 1.27 10.75
C CYS A 24 2.58 1.49 9.51
N ILE A 25 3.06 0.41 8.90
CA ILE A 25 3.72 0.44 7.59
C ILE A 25 2.72 0.04 6.52
N VAL A 26 2.54 0.89 5.51
CA VAL A 26 1.68 0.63 4.35
C VAL A 26 2.54 0.32 3.13
N ASP A 27 2.39 -0.89 2.59
CA ASP A 27 3.11 -1.38 1.43
C ASP A 27 2.19 -1.38 0.20
N TYR A 28 2.58 -0.65 -0.85
CA TYR A 28 1.79 -0.49 -2.07
C TYR A 28 2.14 -1.58 -3.08
N LYS A 29 1.14 -2.35 -3.49
CA LYS A 29 1.29 -3.45 -4.44
C LYS A 29 1.27 -2.98 -5.89
N ASP A 30 1.94 -3.75 -6.73
CA ASP A 30 1.84 -3.65 -8.19
C ASP A 30 0.53 -4.24 -8.75
N ASP A 31 -0.29 -4.84 -7.88
CA ASP A 31 -1.61 -5.35 -8.22
C ASP A 31 -2.55 -4.23 -8.68
N ALA A 32 -3.11 -4.38 -9.86
CA ALA A 32 -4.15 -3.53 -10.41
C ALA A 32 -5.47 -4.32 -10.49
N THR A 33 -6.56 -3.66 -10.11
CA THR A 33 -7.91 -4.23 -10.20
C THR A 33 -8.87 -3.23 -10.81
N ALA A 34 -9.77 -3.69 -11.67
CA ALA A 34 -10.85 -2.90 -12.26
C ALA A 34 -12.18 -3.65 -12.20
N PHE A 35 -13.29 -2.95 -12.44
CA PHE A 35 -14.64 -3.52 -12.42
C PHE A 35 -14.94 -4.30 -11.14
N ASN A 36 -14.79 -3.66 -9.97
CA ASN A 36 -14.94 -4.28 -8.65
C ASN A 36 -14.07 -5.51 -8.37
N GLY A 37 -12.99 -5.71 -9.13
CA GLY A 37 -12.09 -6.85 -8.99
C GLY A 37 -12.37 -7.99 -9.96
N LEU A 38 -13.29 -7.81 -10.92
CA LEU A 38 -13.50 -8.76 -12.01
C LEU A 38 -12.29 -8.80 -12.96
N LYS A 39 -11.60 -7.68 -13.14
CA LYS A 39 -10.34 -7.62 -13.89
C LYS A 39 -9.19 -7.40 -12.91
N LYS A 40 -8.19 -8.29 -12.96
CA LYS A 40 -6.98 -8.24 -12.13
C LYS A 40 -5.74 -8.42 -13.00
N GLY A 41 -4.64 -7.82 -12.59
CA GLY A 41 -3.34 -7.99 -13.23
C GLY A 41 -2.25 -7.28 -12.44
N THR A 42 -1.01 -7.44 -12.87
CA THR A 42 0.15 -6.80 -12.25
C THR A 42 0.67 -5.73 -13.20
N ILE A 43 0.88 -4.52 -12.69
CA ILE A 43 1.53 -3.44 -13.43
C ILE A 43 2.85 -3.16 -12.70
N ALA A 44 3.97 -3.58 -13.30
CA ALA A 44 5.28 -3.44 -12.70
C ALA A 44 5.59 -1.98 -12.35
N GLY A 45 6.02 -1.73 -11.10
CA GLY A 45 6.37 -0.40 -10.60
C GLY A 45 5.19 0.49 -10.20
N LYS A 46 3.94 0.04 -10.36
CA LYS A 46 2.74 0.78 -9.95
C LYS A 46 2.77 1.12 -8.45
N GLY A 47 3.19 0.18 -7.61
CA GLY A 47 3.25 0.33 -6.16
C GLY A 47 4.15 1.48 -5.74
N VAL A 48 5.37 1.52 -6.29
CA VAL A 48 6.36 2.57 -6.02
C VAL A 48 5.86 3.94 -6.47
N ILE A 49 5.27 4.04 -7.66
CA ILE A 49 4.72 5.29 -8.18
C ILE A 49 3.58 5.78 -7.27
N ASN A 50 2.65 4.91 -6.92
CA ASN A 50 1.52 5.27 -6.04
C ASN A 50 1.99 5.69 -4.64
N ASN A 51 3.02 5.03 -4.09
CA ASN A 51 3.59 5.42 -2.81
C ASN A 51 4.21 6.83 -2.87
N LYS A 52 5.00 7.12 -3.92
CA LYS A 52 5.60 8.45 -4.12
C LYS A 52 4.53 9.54 -4.29
N MET A 53 3.52 9.28 -5.11
CA MET A 53 2.43 10.24 -5.35
C MET A 53 1.61 10.48 -4.09
N SER A 54 1.26 9.43 -3.35
CA SER A 54 0.49 9.56 -2.09
C SER A 54 1.29 10.35 -1.04
N ASN A 55 2.59 10.06 -0.89
CA ASN A 55 3.45 10.81 0.02
C ASN A 55 3.57 12.29 -0.37
N TYR A 56 3.64 12.60 -1.67
CA TYR A 56 3.63 13.98 -2.14
C TYR A 56 2.31 14.70 -1.81
N LEU A 57 1.17 14.07 -2.12
CA LEU A 57 -0.15 14.66 -1.89
C LEU A 57 -0.47 14.83 -0.40
N PHE A 58 -0.13 13.87 0.46
CA PHE A 58 -0.35 13.97 1.91
C PHE A 58 0.50 15.06 2.58
N ARG A 59 1.55 15.57 1.93
CA ARG A 59 2.33 16.71 2.45
C ARG A 59 1.75 18.06 2.02
N LEU A 60 0.88 18.08 1.00
CA LEU A 60 0.23 19.29 0.50
C LEU A 60 -1.12 19.58 1.16
N LEU A 61 -1.79 18.55 1.68
CA LEU A 61 -3.08 18.60 2.36
C LEU A 61 -2.89 18.55 3.88
#